data_AF-A0ABD2J9X4-F1
#
_entry.id   AF-A0ABD2J9X4-F1
#
_cell.length_a   1.000
_cell.length_b   1.000
_cell.length_c   1.000
_cell.angle_alpha   90.00
_cell.angle_beta   90.00
_cell.angle_gamma   90.00
#
_symmetry.space_group_name_H-M   'P 1'
#
loop_
_entity.id
_entity.type
_entity.pdbx_description
1 polymer ?
#
loop_
_entity_poly.entity_id
_entity_poly.type
_entity_poly.pdbx_seq_one_letter_code
_entity_poly.pdbx_strand_id
1 'polypeptide(L)'
;MSSNLVNRFKLMLSTGDGSDVHFLVGKEKELLKAHKYVMKFASDVFESMFRFDDKNAMAKSSADCPRVIEVSDVEAEAFKVM
;
A
#
# COMPACT_ATOMS: atom_id res chain seq x y z
N MET A 1 27.13 -8.34 -1.98
CA MET A 1 26.25 -9.11 -1.05
C MET A 1 24.78 -8.66 -1.14
N SER A 2 24.31 -8.19 -2.31
CA SER A 2 23.12 -7.34 -2.40
C SER A 2 21.91 -8.00 -3.05
N SER A 3 22.08 -9.16 -3.69
CA SER A 3 21.02 -9.86 -4.44
C SER A 3 19.99 -10.55 -3.53
N ASN A 4 20.39 -11.00 -2.34
CA ASN A 4 19.50 -11.71 -1.42
C ASN A 4 18.41 -10.77 -0.85
N LEU A 5 18.77 -9.53 -0.49
CA LEU A 5 17.81 -8.54 0.02
C LEU A 5 16.76 -8.16 -1.02
N VAL A 6 17.18 -7.91 -2.27
CA VAL A 6 16.25 -7.58 -3.37
C VAL A 6 15.28 -8.72 -3.63
N ASN A 7 15.76 -9.98 -3.62
CA ASN A 7 14.90 -11.14 -3.82
C ASN A 7 13.89 -11.33 -2.66
N ARG A 8 14.31 -11.12 -1.42
CA ARG A 8 13.41 -11.15 -0.26
C ARG A 8 12.38 -10.03 -0.30
N PHE A 9 12.77 -8.84 -0.76
CA PHE A 9 11.87 -7.71 -0.92
C PHE A 9 10.81 -7.98 -2.00
N LYS A 10 11.22 -8.53 -3.16
CA LYS A 10 10.29 -8.98 -4.20
C LYS A 10 9.31 -10.04 -3.70
N LEU A 11 9.80 -11.01 -2.92
CA LEU A 11 8.95 -12.03 -2.33
C LEU A 11 7.90 -11.40 -1.42
N MET A 12 8.30 -10.51 -0.51
CA MET A 12 7.41 -9.77 0.39
C MET A 12 6.33 -8.98 -0.36
N LEU A 13 6.70 -8.27 -1.44
CA LEU A 13 5.75 -7.56 -2.30
C LEU A 13 4.75 -8.51 -2.98
N SER A 14 5.23 -9.66 -3.49
CA SER A 14 4.39 -10.63 -4.19
C SER A 14 3.45 -11.43 -3.27
N THR A 15 3.87 -11.75 -2.05
CA THR A 15 3.06 -12.51 -1.09
C THR A 15 2.08 -11.61 -0.34
N GLY A 16 2.32 -10.29 -0.34
CA GLY A 16 1.60 -9.33 0.48
C GLY A 16 1.85 -9.51 1.98
N ASP A 17 2.94 -10.19 2.35
CA ASP A 17 3.33 -10.41 3.74
C ASP A 17 3.75 -9.08 4.38
N GLY A 18 3.17 -8.76 5.55
CA GLY A 18 3.34 -7.45 6.20
C GLY A 18 2.69 -6.27 5.46
N SER A 19 1.65 -6.51 4.65
CA SER A 19 0.89 -5.43 4.01
C SER A 19 0.01 -4.70 5.04
N ASP A 20 0.30 -3.41 5.24
CA ASP A 20 -0.45 -2.55 6.16
C ASP A 20 -1.61 -1.78 5.48
N VAL A 21 -1.68 -1.84 4.15
CA VAL A 21 -2.67 -1.12 3.36
C VAL A 21 -3.20 -1.96 2.20
N HIS A 22 -4.51 -1.84 1.97
CA HIS A 22 -5.24 -2.44 0.86
C HIS A 22 -5.84 -1.33 -0.01
N PHE A 23 -5.68 -1.44 -1.31
CA PHE A 23 -6.33 -0.57 -2.28
C PHE A 23 -7.47 -1.32 -2.94
N LEU A 24 -8.65 -0.68 -3.04
CA LEU A 24 -9.74 -1.14 -3.89
C LEU A 24 -9.71 -0.30 -5.15
N VAL A 25 -9.20 -0.86 -6.24
CA VAL A 25 -8.91 -0.10 -7.47
C VAL A 25 -9.93 -0.41 -8.58
N GLY A 26 -10.32 0.63 -9.31
CA GLY A 26 -11.20 0.54 -10.47
C GLY A 26 -12.67 0.33 -10.13
N LYS A 27 -13.49 0.22 -11.17
CA LYS A 27 -14.95 0.02 -11.04
C LYS A 27 -15.30 -1.34 -10.44
N GLU A 28 -14.43 -2.32 -10.61
CA GLU A 28 -14.59 -3.69 -10.07
C GLU A 28 -14.10 -3.82 -8.62
N LYS A 29 -13.53 -2.74 -8.04
CA LYS A 29 -12.99 -2.71 -6.68
C LYS A 29 -12.00 -3.85 -6.43
N GLU A 30 -11.02 -4.01 -7.33
CA GLU A 30 -10.00 -5.04 -7.18
C GLU A 30 -9.14 -4.75 -5.95
N LEU A 31 -9.02 -5.73 -5.04
CA LEU A 31 -8.26 -5.58 -3.80
C LEU A 31 -6.78 -5.86 -4.04
N LEU A 32 -5.96 -4.81 -3.94
CA LEU A 32 -4.51 -4.85 -4.07
C LEU A 32 -3.85 -4.63 -2.72
N LYS A 33 -3.02 -5.58 -2.30
CA LYS A 33 -2.24 -5.47 -1.06
C LYS A 33 -0.96 -4.71 -1.32
N ALA A 34 -0.65 -3.75 -0.45
CA ALA A 34 0.53 -2.92 -0.59
C ALA A 34 1.15 -2.57 0.76
N HIS A 35 2.37 -2.06 0.70
CA HIS A 35 3.16 -1.66 1.87
C HIS A 35 3.22 -0.15 1.94
N LYS A 36 2.74 0.40 3.07
CA LYS A 36 2.64 1.85 3.27
C LYS A 36 3.95 2.58 3.01
N TYR A 37 5.07 2.06 3.53
CA TYR A 37 6.38 2.69 3.33
C TYR A 37 6.81 2.68 1.87
N VAL A 38 6.58 1.59 1.14
CA VAL A 38 6.91 1.52 -0.29
C VAL A 38 6.13 2.56 -1.07
N MET A 39 4.83 2.69 -0.80
CA MET A 39 3.98 3.71 -1.43
C MET A 39 4.41 5.14 -1.09
N LYS A 40 4.79 5.42 0.17
CA LYS A 40 5.32 6.73 0.58
C LYS A 40 6.59 7.11 -0.19
N PHE A 41 7.52 6.16 -0.36
CA PHE A 41 8.76 6.40 -1.10
C PHE A 41 8.55 6.50 -2.61
N ALA A 42 7.53 5.82 -3.15
CA ALA A 42 7.24 5.82 -4.58
C ALA A 42 6.44 7.05 -5.04
N SER A 43 5.69 7.72 -4.14
CA SER A 43 4.81 8.82 -4.50
C SER A 43 4.60 9.83 -3.36
N ASP A 44 4.84 11.10 -3.66
CA ASP A 44 4.58 12.22 -2.75
C ASP A 44 3.09 12.33 -2.35
N VAL A 45 2.18 11.87 -3.21
CA VAL A 45 0.74 11.86 -2.92
C VAL A 45 0.45 10.86 -1.80
N PHE A 46 0.99 9.65 -1.91
CA PHE A 46 0.86 8.64 -0.86
C PHE A 46 1.64 9.04 0.39
N GLU A 47 2.81 9.67 0.25
CA GLU A 47 3.54 10.23 1.38
C GLU A 47 2.66 11.20 2.16
N SER A 48 2.07 12.20 1.49
CA SER A 48 1.20 13.20 2.11
C SER A 48 -0.01 12.53 2.77
N MET A 49 -0.75 11.69 2.03
CA MET A 49 -1.92 10.96 2.53
C MET A 49 -1.59 10.23 3.83
N PHE A 50 -0.56 9.38 3.79
CA PHE A 50 -0.20 8.55 4.92
C PHE A 50 0.44 9.31 6.08
N ARG A 51 1.11 10.45 5.83
CA ARG A 51 1.67 11.30 6.89
C ARG A 51 0.57 11.98 7.70
N PHE A 52 -0.51 12.40 7.05
CA PHE A 52 -1.69 12.90 7.75
C PHE A 52 -2.38 11.79 8.54
N ASP A 53 -2.47 10.59 7.97
CA ASP A 53 -3.06 9.45 8.67
C ASP A 53 -2.26 8.98 9.87
N ASP A 54 -0.91 8.97 9.82
CA ASP A 54 -0.08 8.62 10.99
C ASP A 54 -0.26 9.62 12.14
N LYS A 55 -0.46 10.90 11.81
CA LYS A 55 -0.77 11.94 12.79
C LYS A 55 -2.18 11.80 13.36
N ASN A 56 -3.11 11.24 12.58
CA ASN A 56 -4.52 11.06 12.96
C ASN A 56 -4.81 9.66 13.55
N ALA A 57 -3.95 8.67 13.34
CA ALA A 57 -4.07 7.30 13.85
C ALA A 57 -3.94 7.22 15.38
N MET A 58 -3.38 8.26 16.01
CA MET A 58 -3.47 8.47 17.46
C MET A 58 -4.92 8.65 17.95
N ALA A 59 -5.91 8.84 17.06
CA ALA A 59 -7.32 9.00 17.40
C ALA A 59 -8.22 7.79 17.05
N LYS A 60 -7.77 6.83 16.23
CA LYS A 60 -8.56 5.65 15.84
C LYS A 60 -7.69 4.42 15.65
N SER A 61 -7.35 3.75 16.75
CA SER A 61 -6.73 2.44 16.74
C SER A 61 -7.78 1.35 16.44
N SER A 62 -7.71 0.73 15.25
CA SER A 62 -8.03 -0.68 15.11
C SER A 62 -6.76 -1.38 14.63
N ALA A 63 -5.93 -1.77 15.59
CA ALA A 63 -4.57 -2.26 15.41
C ALA A 63 -4.44 -3.61 14.66
N ASP A 64 -5.54 -4.16 14.15
CA ASP A 64 -5.57 -5.49 13.50
C ASP A 64 -6.22 -5.46 12.10
N CYS A 65 -6.68 -4.30 11.63
CA CYS A 65 -7.35 -4.19 10.34
C CYS A 65 -6.51 -3.36 9.35
N PRO A 66 -5.96 -3.95 8.29
CA PRO A 66 -5.23 -3.23 7.26
C PRO A 66 -6.14 -2.19 6.61
N ARG A 67 -5.62 -0.97 6.43
CA ARG A 67 -6.41 0.17 5.98
C ARG A 67 -6.85 -0.02 4.53
N VAL A 68 -8.14 0.17 4.24
CA VAL A 68 -8.68 0.08 2.88
C VAL A 68 -8.81 1.48 2.26
N ILE A 69 -8.25 1.67 1.07
CA ILE A 69 -8.30 2.92 0.30
C ILE A 69 -8.99 2.64 -1.03
N GLU A 70 -10.12 3.32 -1.30
CA GLU A 70 -10.81 3.20 -2.59
C GLU A 70 -10.20 4.18 -3.62
N VAL A 71 -9.84 3.65 -4.79
CA VAL A 71 -9.32 4.41 -5.93
C VAL A 71 -10.14 4.04 -7.16
N SER A 72 -11.27 4.71 -7.36
CA SER A 72 -12.20 4.44 -8.47
C SER A 72 -11.76 5.00 -9.81
N ASP A 73 -10.86 6.00 -9.79
CA ASP A 73 -10.50 6.78 -10.98
C ASP A 73 -9.28 6.21 -11.74
N VAL A 74 -8.70 5.12 -11.25
CA VAL A 74 -7.53 4.45 -11.86
C VAL A 74 -7.91 3.00 -12.17
N GLU A 75 -7.51 2.52 -13.35
CA GLU A 75 -7.67 1.10 -13.69
C GLU A 75 -6.69 0.24 -12.89
N ALA A 76 -7.12 -0.94 -12.44
CA ALA A 76 -6.31 -1.80 -11.58
C ALA A 76 -4.99 -2.23 -12.24
N GLU A 77 -5.00 -2.45 -13.56
CA GLU A 77 -3.79 -2.78 -14.32
C GLU A 77 -2.78 -1.63 -14.34
N ALA A 78 -3.24 -0.38 -14.46
CA ALA A 78 -2.35 0.78 -14.37
C ALA A 78 -1.74 0.93 -12.97
N PHE A 79 -2.51 0.59 -11.93
CA PHE A 79 -2.04 0.65 -10.54
C PHE A 79 -1.00 -0.44 -10.21
N LYS A 80 -1.09 -1.63 -10.82
CA LYS A 80 -0.13 -2.73 -10.62
C LYS A 80 1.25 -2.48 -11.23
N VAL A 81 1.33 -1.63 -12.25
CA VAL A 81 2.58 -1.30 -12.97
C VAL A 81 3.35 -0.17 -12.27
N MET A 82 2.70 0.56 -11.37
CA MET A 82 3.28 1.65 -10.58
C MET A 82 4.18 1.13 -9.46
#